data_AF-A0A5M3X8Q6-F1
#
_entry.id   AF-A0A5M3X8Q6-F1
#
_cell.length_a   1.000
_cell.length_b   1.000
_cell.length_c   1.000
_cell.angle_alpha   90.00
_cell.angle_beta   90.00
_cell.angle_gamma   90.00
#
_symmetry.space_group_name_H-M   'P 1'
#
loop_
_entity.id
_entity.type
_entity.pdbx_description
1 polymer ?
#
loop_
_entity_poly.entity_id
_entity_poly.type
_entity_poly.pdbx_seq_one_letter_code
_entity_poly.pdbx_strand_id
1 'polypeptide(L)'
;MGGADPRTRLAGALLQHTLNMRDNGAAVPPRRYQPSRDKEIFPISRSSTPSHPRRRLGTPAIIAEALRLVREDGLAAVTMRRLADELGTAPMSLYRHVADRQALLILMLDEVAAGIRLPPPVGDPRSEITVVLTAIHDALRCDSWAVRLIVTDKLAGPSIVPVLERLFSALRRAGLAPRDCMVAYALLWHYIAGELLDAHPGAANDAFSRELVRAADPLTYPALAEAVAAFPPGPPGDWFTENLQRLLDGLLPPTVAR
;
A
#
# COMPACT_ATOMS: atom_id res chain seq x y z
N MET A 1 10.34 -27.17 -10.72
CA MET A 1 9.07 -26.41 -10.75
C MET A 1 8.67 -26.12 -9.31
N GLY A 2 9.15 -25.01 -8.74
CA GLY A 2 8.75 -24.58 -7.40
C GLY A 2 7.44 -23.82 -7.50
N GLY A 3 6.37 -24.38 -6.94
CA GLY A 3 5.09 -23.68 -6.88
C GLY A 3 5.20 -22.45 -6.00
N ALA A 4 4.68 -21.31 -6.46
CA ALA A 4 4.62 -20.09 -5.66
C ALA A 4 3.89 -20.36 -4.33
N ASP A 5 4.48 -19.87 -3.23
CA ASP A 5 3.92 -19.91 -1.88
C ASP A 5 2.41 -19.57 -1.90
N PRO A 6 1.53 -20.40 -1.31
CA PRO A 6 0.10 -20.12 -1.18
C PRO A 6 -0.21 -18.69 -0.70
N ARG A 7 0.60 -18.13 0.21
CA ARG A 7 0.40 -16.75 0.70
C ARG A 7 0.65 -15.71 -0.38
N THR A 8 1.66 -15.93 -1.22
CA THR A 8 1.95 -15.04 -2.36
C THR A 8 0.79 -15.05 -3.36
N ARG A 9 0.23 -16.23 -3.63
CA ARG A 9 -0.94 -16.37 -4.52
C ARG A 9 -2.19 -15.69 -3.93
N LEU A 10 -2.43 -15.86 -2.63
CA LEU A 10 -3.57 -15.28 -1.94
C LEU A 10 -3.48 -13.75 -1.85
N ALA A 11 -2.32 -13.20 -1.49
CA ALA A 11 -2.10 -11.76 -1.44
C ALA A 11 -2.39 -11.09 -2.80
N GLY A 12 -1.86 -11.67 -3.89
CA GLY A 12 -2.14 -11.19 -5.24
C GLY A 12 -3.62 -11.32 -5.63
N ALA A 13 -4.29 -12.42 -5.27
CA ALA A 13 -5.70 -12.63 -5.59
C ALA A 13 -6.64 -11.66 -4.86
N LEU A 14 -6.39 -11.38 -3.57
CA LEU A 14 -7.16 -10.40 -2.78
C LEU A 14 -7.03 -9.00 -3.35
N LEU A 15 -5.81 -8.63 -3.77
CA LEU A 15 -5.59 -7.34 -4.40
C LEU A 15 -6.35 -7.22 -5.73
N GLN A 16 -6.27 -8.25 -6.57
CA GLN A 16 -6.96 -8.25 -7.86
C GLN A 16 -8.48 -8.22 -7.71
N HIS A 17 -9.04 -8.95 -6.74
CA HIS A 17 -10.49 -8.97 -6.52
C HIS A 17 -11.01 -7.60 -6.05
N THR A 18 -10.29 -6.94 -5.15
CA THR A 18 -10.63 -5.59 -4.66
C THR A 18 -10.77 -4.59 -5.80
N LEU A 19 -9.93 -4.74 -6.83
CA LEU A 19 -9.88 -3.88 -8.00
C LEU A 19 -10.96 -4.24 -9.03
N ASN A 20 -11.22 -5.53 -9.25
CA ASN A 20 -12.25 -6.00 -10.18
C ASN A 20 -13.67 -5.60 -9.77
N MET A 21 -13.91 -5.19 -8.51
CA MET A 21 -15.19 -4.58 -8.12
C MET A 21 -15.43 -3.18 -8.73
N ARG A 22 -14.42 -2.57 -9.37
CA ARG A 22 -14.61 -1.37 -10.21
C ARG A 22 -15.05 -1.70 -11.64
N ASP A 23 -14.77 -2.90 -12.13
CA ASP A 23 -15.03 -3.30 -13.51
C ASP A 23 -16.26 -4.22 -13.60
N ASN A 24 -17.44 -3.61 -13.74
CA ASN A 24 -18.58 -4.31 -14.33
C ASN A 24 -18.27 -4.57 -15.82
N GLY A 25 -17.64 -5.71 -16.14
CA GLY A 25 -17.83 -6.35 -17.45
C GLY A 25 -16.61 -6.61 -18.34
N ALA A 26 -15.36 -6.42 -17.90
CA ALA A 26 -14.20 -6.88 -18.67
C ALA A 26 -13.20 -7.59 -17.78
N ALA A 27 -13.27 -8.92 -17.74
CA ALA A 27 -12.23 -9.74 -17.14
C ALA A 27 -10.91 -9.50 -17.90
N VAL A 28 -10.02 -8.69 -17.34
CA VAL A 28 -8.61 -8.67 -17.76
C VAL A 28 -7.96 -9.91 -17.12
N PRO A 29 -7.51 -10.90 -17.90
CA PRO A 29 -6.90 -12.10 -17.33
C PRO A 29 -5.61 -11.74 -16.59
N PRO A 30 -5.27 -12.49 -15.51
CA PRO A 30 -4.04 -12.23 -14.76
C PRO A 30 -2.83 -12.37 -15.70
N ARG A 31 -1.96 -11.35 -15.72
CA ARG A 31 -0.66 -11.46 -16.41
C ARG A 31 0.13 -12.58 -15.74
N ARG A 32 0.32 -13.68 -16.48
CA ARG A 32 1.20 -14.77 -16.10
C ARG A 32 2.62 -14.22 -16.07
N TYR A 33 3.27 -14.23 -14.91
CA TYR A 33 4.71 -13.98 -14.80
C TYR A 33 5.44 -14.91 -15.78
N GLN A 34 6.05 -14.33 -16.81
CA GLN A 34 6.95 -15.00 -17.74
C GLN A 34 8.33 -14.35 -17.55
N PRO A 35 9.39 -15.13 -17.31
CA PRO A 35 10.74 -14.57 -17.19
C PRO A 35 11.16 -13.96 -18.53
N SER A 36 11.50 -12.67 -18.53
CA SER A 36 11.95 -11.96 -19.73
C SER A 36 13.25 -12.55 -20.30
N ARG A 37 13.26 -12.77 -21.62
CA ARG A 37 14.34 -13.38 -22.40
C ARG A 37 15.23 -12.36 -23.12
N ASP A 38 15.34 -11.14 -22.60
CA ASP A 38 16.14 -10.12 -23.28
C ASP A 38 17.57 -10.11 -22.75
N LYS A 39 18.39 -10.90 -23.44
CA LYS A 39 19.83 -10.70 -23.51
C LYS A 39 20.08 -9.51 -24.43
N GLU A 40 20.52 -8.39 -23.89
CA GLU A 40 21.33 -7.46 -24.67
C GLU A 40 22.61 -7.10 -23.93
N ILE A 41 23.67 -7.22 -24.72
CA ILE A 41 25.09 -7.15 -24.38
C ILE A 41 25.52 -5.70 -24.55
N PHE A 42 26.11 -5.09 -23.52
CA PHE A 42 26.83 -3.82 -23.66
C PHE A 42 28.18 -3.84 -22.92
N PRO A 43 29.20 -3.15 -23.46
CA PRO A 43 30.59 -3.33 -23.05
C PRO A 43 30.90 -2.57 -21.75
N ILE A 44 31.72 -3.20 -20.89
CA ILE A 44 32.11 -2.65 -19.58
C ILE A 44 33.41 -1.86 -19.74
N SER A 45 33.35 -0.53 -19.56
CA SER A 45 34.54 0.26 -19.24
C SER A 45 34.70 0.35 -17.71
N ARG A 46 35.89 0.03 -17.21
CA ARG A 46 36.21 -0.02 -15.77
C ARG A 46 36.76 1.31 -15.29
N SER A 47 36.25 1.80 -14.16
CA SER A 47 37.05 2.55 -13.21
C SER A 47 36.55 2.28 -11.79
N SER A 48 37.48 2.12 -10.85
CA SER A 48 37.31 1.58 -9.51
C SER A 48 37.80 2.56 -8.46
N THR A 49 37.05 2.76 -7.37
CA THR A 49 37.47 3.44 -6.12
C THR A 49 36.48 3.10 -4.97
N PRO A 50 36.81 3.31 -3.67
CA PRO A 50 37.03 2.21 -2.72
C PRO A 50 35.84 1.80 -1.84
N SER A 51 35.88 0.53 -1.44
CA SER A 51 34.90 -0.28 -0.69
C SER A 51 34.67 0.18 0.76
N HIS A 52 33.42 0.50 1.09
CA HIS A 52 32.88 0.37 2.46
C HIS A 52 33.04 -1.09 2.97
N PRO A 53 33.10 -1.33 4.30
CA PRO A 53 33.27 -2.68 4.85
C PRO A 53 32.19 -3.61 4.32
N ARG A 54 32.61 -4.66 3.59
CA ARG A 54 31.72 -5.55 2.85
C ARG A 54 30.81 -6.31 3.81
N ARG A 55 29.64 -5.75 4.08
CA ARG A 55 28.50 -6.51 4.61
C ARG A 55 28.26 -7.65 3.62
N ARG A 56 28.21 -8.89 4.10
CA ARG A 56 27.96 -10.05 3.23
C ARG A 56 26.68 -9.79 2.44
N LEU A 57 26.79 -9.78 1.11
CA LEU A 57 25.65 -9.57 0.24
C LEU A 57 24.65 -10.71 0.43
N GLY A 58 23.41 -10.35 0.76
CA GLY A 58 22.31 -11.27 0.93
C GLY A 58 20.98 -10.53 0.79
N THR A 59 19.90 -11.25 0.55
CA THR A 59 18.57 -10.68 0.33
C THR A 59 18.17 -9.64 1.40
N PRO A 60 18.39 -9.86 2.71
CA PRO A 60 18.06 -8.85 3.72
C PRO A 60 18.88 -7.55 3.59
N ALA A 61 20.15 -7.64 3.16
CA ALA A 61 20.98 -6.45 2.97
C ALA A 61 20.52 -5.63 1.75
N ILE A 62 20.12 -6.33 0.68
CA ILE A 62 19.58 -5.71 -0.54
C ILE A 62 18.26 -4.99 -0.24
N ILE A 63 17.34 -5.64 0.50
CA ILE A 63 16.06 -5.03 0.85
C ILE A 63 16.27 -3.82 1.78
N ALA A 64 17.12 -3.95 2.80
CA ALA A 64 17.41 -2.84 3.71
C ALA A 64 17.95 -1.60 2.97
N GLU A 65 18.86 -1.81 2.02
CA GLU A 65 19.41 -0.72 1.22
C GLU A 65 18.38 -0.11 0.26
N ALA A 66 17.54 -0.93 -0.36
CA ALA A 66 16.45 -0.45 -1.20
C ALA A 66 15.41 0.37 -0.41
N LEU A 67 15.10 -0.05 0.82
CA LEU A 67 14.23 0.68 1.75
C LEU A 67 14.86 2.01 2.21
N ARG A 68 16.18 2.05 2.41
CA ARG A 68 16.89 3.30 2.68
C ARG A 68 16.79 4.27 1.50
N LEU A 69 17.11 3.79 0.30
CA LEU A 69 17.06 4.59 -0.93
C LEU A 69 15.66 5.15 -1.23
N VAL A 70 14.60 4.36 -1.08
CA VAL A 70 13.24 4.84 -1.35
C VAL A 70 12.78 5.91 -0.36
N ARG A 71 13.22 5.83 0.90
CA ARG A 71 12.89 6.80 1.94
C ARG A 71 13.63 8.12 1.77
N GLU A 72 14.86 8.08 1.24
CA GLU A 72 15.67 9.28 1.02
C GLU A 72 15.39 9.95 -0.34
N ASP A 73 15.31 9.17 -1.41
CA ASP A 73 15.30 9.69 -2.80
C ASP A 73 14.04 9.28 -3.60
N GLY A 74 13.11 8.60 -2.95
CA GLY A 74 11.88 8.14 -3.59
C GLY A 74 12.04 6.90 -4.48
N LEU A 75 10.91 6.42 -4.97
CA LEU A 75 10.81 5.13 -5.66
C LEU A 75 11.58 5.05 -6.99
N ALA A 76 11.74 6.19 -7.68
CA ALA A 76 12.46 6.27 -8.94
C ALA A 76 13.97 6.00 -8.78
N ALA A 77 14.53 6.29 -7.60
CA ALA A 77 15.93 6.01 -7.28
C ALA A 77 16.24 4.51 -7.15
N VAL A 78 15.24 3.70 -6.81
CA VAL A 78 15.39 2.25 -6.60
C VAL A 78 15.56 1.54 -7.94
N THR A 79 16.77 1.57 -8.46
CA THR A 79 17.21 0.85 -9.66
C THR A 79 18.25 -0.21 -9.29
N MET A 80 18.28 -1.31 -10.04
CA MET A 80 19.26 -2.39 -9.80
C MET A 80 20.71 -1.91 -9.91
N ARG A 81 20.96 -0.92 -10.78
CA ARG A 81 22.29 -0.31 -10.94
C ARG A 81 22.67 0.51 -9.70
N ARG A 82 21.84 1.47 -9.31
CA ARG A 82 22.09 2.31 -8.15
C ARG A 82 22.27 1.47 -6.89
N LEU A 83 21.42 0.46 -6.70
CA LEU A 83 21.51 -0.44 -5.55
C LEU A 83 22.83 -1.23 -5.52
N ALA A 84 23.36 -1.62 -6.69
CA ALA A 84 24.62 -2.32 -6.78
C ALA A 84 25.80 -1.40 -6.44
N ASP A 85 25.75 -0.15 -6.92
CA ASP A 85 26.74 0.89 -6.64
C ASP A 85 26.81 1.18 -5.12
N GLU A 86 25.65 1.42 -4.47
CA GLU A 86 25.56 1.65 -3.01
C GLU A 86 26.06 0.45 -2.19
N LEU A 87 25.82 -0.77 -2.66
CA LEU A 87 26.28 -2.01 -2.02
C LEU A 87 27.73 -2.38 -2.39
N GLY A 88 28.41 -1.59 -3.22
CA GLY A 88 29.78 -1.84 -3.66
C GLY A 88 29.96 -3.16 -4.43
N THR A 89 28.95 -3.55 -5.22
CA THR A 89 28.93 -4.81 -5.97
C THR A 89 28.55 -4.60 -7.44
N ALA A 90 28.75 -5.62 -8.28
CA ALA A 90 28.25 -5.58 -9.65
C ALA A 90 26.73 -5.88 -9.69
N PRO A 91 25.93 -5.28 -10.58
CA PRO A 91 24.49 -5.57 -10.70
C PRO A 91 24.16 -7.06 -10.83
N MET A 92 25.01 -7.81 -11.54
CA MET A 92 24.88 -9.27 -11.69
C MET A 92 24.90 -10.02 -10.36
N SER A 93 25.53 -9.47 -9.32
CA SER A 93 25.49 -10.05 -7.99
C SER A 93 24.12 -9.95 -7.32
N LEU A 94 23.39 -8.86 -7.55
CA LEU A 94 22.05 -8.68 -7.01
C LEU A 94 21.06 -9.67 -7.62
N TYR A 95 21.18 -9.92 -8.92
CA TYR A 95 20.29 -10.85 -9.64
C TYR A 95 20.37 -12.31 -9.16
N ARG A 96 21.42 -12.69 -8.44
CA ARG A 96 21.50 -14.01 -7.76
C ARG A 96 20.58 -14.11 -6.55
N HIS A 97 20.18 -12.98 -5.97
CA HIS A 97 19.35 -12.90 -4.77
C HIS A 97 17.93 -12.46 -5.08
N VAL A 98 17.75 -11.63 -6.11
CA VAL A 98 16.46 -11.07 -6.50
C VAL A 98 16.34 -11.11 -8.02
N ALA A 99 15.33 -11.80 -8.53
CA ALA A 99 15.23 -12.13 -9.97
C ALA A 99 15.15 -10.89 -10.87
N ASP A 100 14.41 -9.87 -10.46
CA ASP A 100 14.23 -8.62 -11.18
C ASP A 100 13.79 -7.48 -10.24
N ARG A 101 13.60 -6.28 -10.80
CA ARG A 101 13.13 -5.12 -10.02
C ARG A 101 11.76 -5.35 -9.41
N GLN A 102 10.85 -6.05 -10.07
CA GLN A 102 9.50 -6.30 -9.54
C GLN A 102 9.57 -7.22 -8.32
N ALA A 103 10.40 -8.26 -8.35
CA ALA A 103 10.66 -9.14 -7.21
C ALA A 103 11.27 -8.36 -6.04
N LEU A 104 12.15 -7.39 -6.29
CA LEU A 104 12.67 -6.49 -5.26
C LEU A 104 11.55 -5.68 -4.60
N LEU A 105 10.68 -5.08 -5.41
CA LEU A 105 9.55 -4.28 -4.90
C LEU A 105 8.58 -5.12 -4.07
N ILE A 106 8.30 -6.36 -4.47
CA ILE A 106 7.47 -7.29 -3.68
C ILE A 106 8.13 -7.59 -2.33
N LEU A 107 9.45 -7.82 -2.29
CA LEU A 107 10.18 -8.04 -1.05
C LEU A 107 10.19 -6.79 -0.14
N MET A 108 10.30 -5.60 -0.72
CA MET A 108 10.19 -4.34 0.04
C MET A 108 8.79 -4.18 0.64
N LEU A 109 7.73 -4.47 -0.13
CA LEU A 109 6.34 -4.47 0.37
C LEU A 109 6.13 -5.53 1.45
N ASP A 110 6.79 -6.68 1.33
CA ASP A 110 6.73 -7.75 2.32
C ASP A 110 7.34 -7.33 3.66
N GLU A 111 8.46 -6.62 3.66
CA GLU A 111 9.04 -6.03 4.88
C GLU A 111 8.12 -4.99 5.52
N VAL A 112 7.48 -4.13 4.73
CA VAL A 112 6.47 -3.18 5.25
C VAL A 112 5.31 -3.93 5.91
N ALA A 113 4.78 -4.97 5.25
CA ALA A 113 3.70 -5.77 5.79
C ALA A 113 4.10 -6.57 7.05
N ALA A 114 5.33 -7.11 7.09
CA ALA A 114 5.88 -7.81 8.25
C ALA A 114 6.11 -6.88 9.45
N GLY A 115 6.29 -5.58 9.20
CA GLY A 115 6.38 -4.54 10.23
C GLY A 115 5.06 -4.22 10.93
N ILE A 116 3.91 -4.62 10.38
CA ILE A 116 2.58 -4.36 10.96
C ILE A 116 2.42 -5.18 12.24
N ARG A 117 2.51 -4.51 13.39
CA ARG A 117 2.32 -5.12 14.70
C ARG A 117 0.90 -4.89 15.18
N LEU A 118 0.19 -5.97 15.47
CA LEU A 118 -1.16 -5.92 16.00
C LEU A 118 -1.16 -6.36 17.47
N PRO A 119 -1.85 -5.64 18.38
CA PRO A 119 -2.04 -6.10 19.75
C PRO A 119 -2.88 -7.38 19.77
N PRO A 120 -2.94 -8.14 20.88
CA PRO A 120 -3.81 -9.31 20.99
C PRO A 120 -5.28 -8.99 20.65
N PRO A 121 -6.07 -9.97 20.15
CA PRO A 121 -7.49 -9.77 19.85
C PRO A 121 -8.28 -9.22 21.03
N VAL A 122 -8.95 -8.10 20.81
CA VAL A 122 -9.92 -7.48 21.71
C VAL A 122 -11.25 -8.09 21.32
N GLY A 123 -11.93 -8.83 22.22
CA GLY A 123 -13.07 -9.70 21.86
C GLY A 123 -14.21 -9.03 21.06
N ASP A 124 -14.33 -7.70 21.11
CA ASP A 124 -15.23 -6.92 20.27
C ASP A 124 -14.77 -6.85 18.80
N PRO A 125 -15.56 -7.38 17.84
CA PRO A 125 -15.21 -7.35 16.43
C PRO A 125 -14.98 -5.95 15.86
N ARG A 126 -15.76 -4.95 16.28
CA ARG A 126 -15.65 -3.59 15.73
C ARG A 126 -14.33 -2.94 16.13
N SER A 127 -13.98 -3.03 17.41
CA SER A 127 -12.69 -2.56 17.93
C SER A 127 -11.53 -3.26 17.23
N GLU A 128 -11.63 -4.56 16.97
CA GLU A 128 -10.58 -5.30 16.27
C GLU A 128 -10.42 -4.87 14.81
N ILE A 129 -11.51 -4.64 14.08
CA ILE A 129 -11.47 -4.07 12.73
C ILE A 129 -10.76 -2.72 12.73
N THR A 130 -11.13 -1.85 13.69
CA THR A 130 -10.50 -0.52 13.83
C THR A 130 -9.00 -0.65 14.06
N VAL A 131 -8.57 -1.48 15.02
CA VAL A 131 -7.15 -1.72 15.33
C VAL A 131 -6.37 -2.20 14.11
N VAL A 132 -6.92 -3.16 13.36
CA VAL A 132 -6.23 -3.71 12.19
C VAL A 132 -6.08 -2.65 11.09
N LEU A 133 -7.14 -1.90 10.80
CA LEU A 133 -7.12 -0.88 9.75
C LEU A 133 -6.24 0.31 10.11
N THR A 134 -6.22 0.74 11.38
CA THR A 134 -5.29 1.76 11.87
C THR A 134 -3.84 1.30 11.72
N ALA A 135 -3.52 0.06 12.10
CA ALA A 135 -2.16 -0.45 11.95
C ALA A 135 -1.69 -0.55 10.49
N ILE A 136 -2.60 -0.91 9.56
CA ILE A 136 -2.32 -0.88 8.11
C ILE A 136 -2.08 0.56 7.65
N HIS A 137 -2.95 1.50 8.06
CA HIS A 137 -2.85 2.91 7.70
C HIS A 137 -1.54 3.52 8.19
N ASP A 138 -1.18 3.34 9.47
CA ASP A 138 0.05 3.89 10.06
C ASP A 138 1.31 3.35 9.36
N ALA A 139 1.34 2.06 9.03
CA ALA A 139 2.45 1.44 8.31
C ALA A 139 2.61 2.06 6.91
N LEU A 140 1.51 2.25 6.19
CA LEU A 140 1.50 2.83 4.85
C LEU A 140 1.72 4.35 4.86
N ARG A 141 1.34 5.05 5.93
CA ARG A 141 1.60 6.48 6.13
C ARG A 141 3.10 6.75 6.30
N CYS A 142 3.79 5.90 7.05
CA CYS A 142 5.25 5.97 7.21
C CYS A 142 5.99 5.68 5.89
N ASP A 143 5.49 4.76 5.07
CA ASP A 143 6.10 4.29 3.83
C ASP A 143 5.18 4.57 2.63
N SER A 144 4.85 5.84 2.40
CA SER A 144 3.83 6.28 1.43
C SER A 144 4.12 5.81 -0.02
N TRP A 145 5.38 5.56 -0.38
CA TRP A 145 5.78 4.93 -1.65
C TRP A 145 5.11 3.57 -1.89
N ALA A 146 4.82 2.82 -0.82
CA ALA A 146 4.20 1.51 -0.88
C ALA A 146 2.77 1.60 -1.44
N VAL A 147 2.01 2.62 -1.03
CA VAL A 147 0.62 2.84 -1.49
C VAL A 147 0.58 2.97 -3.01
N ARG A 148 1.52 3.71 -3.60
CA ARG A 148 1.64 3.83 -5.05
C ARG A 148 1.81 2.46 -5.70
N LEU A 149 2.79 1.66 -5.28
CA LEU A 149 3.03 0.32 -5.85
C LEU A 149 1.82 -0.61 -5.74
N ILE A 150 1.13 -0.58 -4.60
CA ILE A 150 -0.06 -1.40 -4.38
C ILE A 150 -1.18 -0.96 -5.34
N VAL A 151 -1.38 0.34 -5.50
CA VAL A 151 -2.45 0.90 -6.33
C VAL A 151 -2.12 0.87 -7.83
N THR A 152 -0.88 1.14 -8.25
CA THR A 152 -0.49 1.21 -9.67
C THR A 152 -0.05 -0.14 -10.21
N ASP A 153 0.92 -0.77 -9.54
CA ASP A 153 1.59 -1.98 -10.02
C ASP A 153 0.95 -3.27 -9.52
N LYS A 154 -0.03 -3.15 -8.60
CA LYS A 154 -0.84 -4.25 -8.07
C LYS A 154 0.01 -5.31 -7.36
N LEU A 155 1.01 -4.84 -6.63
CA LEU A 155 1.95 -5.70 -5.90
C LEU A 155 1.54 -5.82 -4.43
N ALA A 156 1.76 -7.00 -3.85
CA ALA A 156 1.59 -7.27 -2.43
C ALA A 156 2.60 -8.33 -1.97
N GLY A 157 3.15 -8.13 -0.77
CA GLY A 157 3.99 -9.13 -0.10
C GLY A 157 3.14 -10.18 0.66
N PRO A 158 3.59 -11.44 0.76
CA PRO A 158 2.85 -12.50 1.45
C PRO A 158 2.59 -12.26 2.95
N SER A 159 3.39 -11.43 3.62
CA SER A 159 3.28 -11.12 5.06
C SER A 159 2.04 -10.32 5.42
N ILE A 160 1.32 -9.77 4.43
CA ILE A 160 0.03 -9.11 4.67
C ILE A 160 -1.10 -10.11 4.96
N VAL A 161 -0.95 -11.38 4.56
CA VAL A 161 -2.04 -12.38 4.62
C VAL A 161 -2.57 -12.61 6.04
N PRO A 162 -1.73 -12.79 7.09
CA PRO A 162 -2.23 -12.96 8.45
C PRO A 162 -2.97 -11.72 8.99
N VAL A 163 -2.55 -10.52 8.57
CA VAL A 163 -3.22 -9.26 8.92
C VAL A 163 -4.61 -9.22 8.30
N LEU A 164 -4.73 -9.56 7.01
CA LEU A 164 -6.01 -9.63 6.32
C LEU A 164 -6.91 -10.73 6.90
N GLU A 165 -6.38 -11.91 7.20
CA GLU A 165 -7.15 -12.98 7.84
C GLU A 165 -7.79 -12.51 9.15
N ARG A 166 -7.05 -11.74 9.96
CA ARG A 166 -7.59 -11.16 11.19
C ARG A 166 -8.71 -10.16 10.93
N LEU A 167 -8.56 -9.30 9.91
CA LEU A 167 -9.62 -8.39 9.47
C LEU A 167 -10.87 -9.15 9.01
N PHE A 168 -10.72 -10.14 8.13
CA PHE A 168 -11.83 -10.95 7.62
C PHE A 168 -12.52 -11.74 8.74
N SER A 169 -11.76 -12.32 9.67
CA SER A 169 -12.30 -12.99 10.86
C SER A 169 -13.12 -12.04 11.73
N ALA A 170 -12.67 -10.81 11.95
CA ALA A 170 -13.41 -9.80 12.69
C ALA A 170 -14.69 -9.37 11.94
N LEU A 171 -14.62 -9.12 10.62
CA LEU A 171 -15.81 -8.83 9.80
C LEU A 171 -16.85 -9.96 9.86
N ARG A 172 -16.41 -11.22 9.86
CA ARG A 172 -17.29 -12.38 10.01
C ARG A 172 -17.94 -12.44 11.38
N ARG A 173 -17.20 -12.19 12.47
CA ARG A 173 -17.78 -12.11 13.83
C ARG A 173 -18.72 -10.93 14.01
N ALA A 174 -18.52 -9.85 13.26
CA ALA A 174 -19.45 -8.72 13.20
C ALA A 174 -20.76 -9.03 12.44
N GLY A 175 -20.89 -10.23 11.85
CA GLY A 175 -22.13 -10.71 11.24
C GLY A 175 -22.21 -10.59 9.72
N LEU A 176 -21.14 -10.15 9.04
CA LEU A 176 -21.15 -10.01 7.58
C LEU A 176 -21.08 -11.37 6.89
N ALA A 177 -21.83 -11.57 5.80
CA ALA A 177 -21.69 -12.74 4.92
C ALA A 177 -20.32 -12.71 4.21
N PRO A 178 -19.79 -13.84 3.69
CA PRO A 178 -18.44 -13.88 3.11
C PRO A 178 -18.25 -12.91 1.94
N ARG A 179 -19.29 -12.75 1.11
CA ARG A 179 -19.31 -11.76 0.02
C ARG A 179 -19.24 -10.34 0.56
N ASP A 180 -19.99 -10.04 1.60
CA ASP A 180 -20.05 -8.70 2.19
C ASP A 180 -18.75 -8.34 2.92
N CYS A 181 -18.04 -9.32 3.49
CA CYS A 181 -16.69 -9.10 4.00
C CYS A 181 -15.73 -8.61 2.91
N MET A 182 -15.82 -9.15 1.69
CA MET A 182 -15.00 -8.70 0.57
C MET A 182 -15.37 -7.28 0.13
N VAL A 183 -16.67 -6.98 0.06
CA VAL A 183 -17.17 -5.63 -0.27
C VAL A 183 -16.71 -4.62 0.78
N ALA A 184 -16.87 -4.94 2.06
CA ALA A 184 -16.41 -4.11 3.17
C ALA A 184 -14.90 -3.86 3.11
N TYR A 185 -14.10 -4.93 2.95
CA TYR A 185 -12.65 -4.82 2.79
C TYR A 185 -12.27 -3.87 1.65
N ALA A 186 -12.91 -4.00 0.48
CA ALA A 186 -12.61 -3.14 -0.65
C ALA A 186 -12.96 -1.67 -0.42
N LEU A 187 -14.11 -1.37 0.20
CA LEU A 187 -14.51 0.00 0.54
C LEU A 187 -13.53 0.62 1.54
N LEU A 188 -13.15 -0.14 2.58
CA LEU A 188 -12.18 0.30 3.59
C LEU A 188 -10.78 0.50 2.98
N TRP A 189 -10.34 -0.40 2.10
CA TRP A 189 -9.08 -0.27 1.37
C TRP A 189 -9.08 0.97 0.46
N HIS A 190 -10.16 1.22 -0.29
CA HIS A 190 -10.25 2.39 -1.16
C HIS A 190 -10.22 3.69 -0.37
N TYR A 191 -10.83 3.72 0.81
CA TYR A 191 -10.74 4.85 1.72
C TYR A 191 -9.28 5.11 2.16
N ILE A 192 -8.61 4.09 2.72
CA ILE A 192 -7.21 4.20 3.17
C ILE A 192 -6.29 4.62 2.02
N ALA A 193 -6.41 3.96 0.86
CA ALA A 193 -5.57 4.26 -0.30
C ALA A 193 -5.81 5.67 -0.83
N GLY A 194 -7.07 6.13 -0.88
CA GLY A 194 -7.41 7.49 -1.31
C GLY A 194 -6.81 8.54 -0.38
N GLU A 195 -7.02 8.39 0.92
CA GLU A 195 -6.50 9.32 1.93
C GLU A 195 -4.96 9.42 1.86
N LEU A 196 -4.25 8.30 1.77
CA LEU A 196 -2.78 8.28 1.74
C LEU A 196 -2.19 8.77 0.40
N LEU A 197 -2.94 8.66 -0.69
CA LEU A 197 -2.56 9.27 -1.97
C LEU A 197 -2.76 10.78 -1.94
N ASP A 198 -3.80 11.27 -1.29
CA ASP A 198 -4.06 12.71 -1.12
C ASP A 198 -3.09 13.38 -0.13
N ALA A 199 -2.62 12.64 0.87
CA ALA A 199 -1.63 13.12 1.84
C ALA A 199 -0.19 13.25 1.27
N HIS A 200 0.05 12.90 0.00
CA HIS A 200 1.38 13.02 -0.59
C HIS A 200 1.80 14.48 -0.84
N PRO A 201 3.08 14.84 -0.57
CA PRO A 201 3.63 16.13 -0.96
C PRO A 201 3.52 16.32 -2.47
N GLY A 202 2.71 17.28 -2.92
CA GLY A 202 2.45 17.55 -4.33
C GLY A 202 1.02 17.27 -4.80
N ALA A 203 0.16 16.69 -3.96
CA ALA A 203 -1.28 16.70 -4.23
C ALA A 203 -1.77 18.15 -4.19
N ALA A 204 -2.24 18.65 -5.33
CA ALA A 204 -2.70 20.03 -5.56
C ALA A 204 -3.94 20.46 -4.72
N ASN A 205 -4.30 19.68 -3.71
CA ASN A 205 -5.53 19.78 -2.93
C ASN A 205 -5.66 21.13 -2.22
N ASP A 206 -4.56 21.68 -1.74
CA ASP A 206 -4.56 22.95 -1.02
C ASP A 206 -4.98 24.13 -1.90
N ALA A 207 -4.58 24.14 -3.17
CA ALA A 207 -4.92 25.21 -4.12
C ALA A 207 -6.36 25.08 -4.62
N PHE A 208 -6.80 23.85 -4.95
CA PHE A 208 -8.16 23.57 -5.40
C PHE A 208 -9.18 23.90 -4.30
N SER A 209 -8.96 23.45 -3.07
CA SER A 209 -9.85 23.74 -1.93
C SER A 209 -9.96 25.24 -1.65
N ARG A 210 -8.84 25.97 -1.68
CA ARG A 210 -8.85 27.44 -1.51
C ARG A 210 -9.56 28.18 -2.65
N GLU A 211 -9.48 27.67 -3.88
CA GLU A 211 -10.20 28.23 -5.02
C GLU A 211 -11.70 27.97 -4.90
N LEU A 212 -12.08 26.74 -4.52
CA LEU A 212 -13.47 26.36 -4.29
C LEU A 212 -14.12 27.20 -3.19
N VAL A 213 -13.39 27.47 -2.10
CA VAL A 213 -13.84 28.37 -1.03
C VAL A 213 -14.07 29.79 -1.55
N ARG A 214 -13.15 30.31 -2.36
CA ARG A 214 -13.26 31.65 -2.95
C ARG A 214 -14.38 31.75 -4.00
N ALA A 215 -14.66 30.65 -4.71
CA ALA A 215 -15.64 30.60 -5.80
C ALA A 215 -17.06 30.23 -5.32
N ALA A 216 -17.23 29.74 -4.09
CA ALA A 216 -18.53 29.40 -3.52
C ALA A 216 -19.32 30.68 -3.18
N ASP A 217 -19.83 31.36 -4.21
CA ASP A 217 -20.81 32.43 -4.06
C ASP A 217 -22.04 31.90 -3.30
N PRO A 218 -22.32 32.36 -2.07
CA PRO A 218 -23.43 31.86 -1.27
C PRO A 218 -24.81 32.09 -1.89
N LEU A 219 -24.93 33.05 -2.83
CA LEU A 219 -26.18 33.32 -3.52
C LEU A 219 -26.46 32.32 -4.65
N THR A 220 -25.40 31.83 -5.30
CA THR A 220 -25.50 30.89 -6.42
C THR A 220 -25.42 29.43 -5.96
N TYR A 221 -24.60 29.14 -4.93
CA TYR A 221 -24.35 27.78 -4.42
C TYR A 221 -24.45 27.70 -2.87
N PRO A 222 -25.64 27.95 -2.28
CA PRO A 222 -25.79 28.09 -0.84
C PRO A 222 -25.34 26.86 -0.04
N ALA A 223 -25.70 25.65 -0.48
CA ALA A 223 -25.31 24.41 0.20
C ALA A 223 -23.79 24.16 0.19
N LEU A 224 -23.12 24.52 -0.91
CA LEU A 224 -21.66 24.39 -1.01
C LEU A 224 -20.97 25.43 -0.11
N ALA A 225 -21.45 26.67 -0.11
CA ALA A 225 -20.93 27.73 0.74
C ALA A 225 -21.09 27.39 2.23
N GLU A 226 -22.24 26.83 2.63
CA GLU A 226 -22.48 26.37 4.00
C GLU A 226 -21.52 25.23 4.41
N ALA A 227 -21.37 24.21 3.55
CA ALA A 227 -20.45 23.11 3.81
C ALA A 227 -18.98 23.57 3.90
N VAL A 228 -18.56 24.46 3.00
CA VAL A 228 -17.21 25.04 3.03
C VAL A 228 -16.99 25.86 4.31
N ALA A 229 -17.97 26.65 4.73
CA ALA A 229 -17.89 27.45 5.95
C ALA A 229 -17.75 26.58 7.22
N ALA A 230 -18.32 25.37 7.21
CA ALA A 230 -18.21 24.40 8.30
C ALA A 230 -16.81 23.77 8.44
N PHE A 231 -15.97 23.85 7.39
CA PHE A 231 -14.60 23.34 7.37
C PHE A 231 -13.60 24.47 7.03
N PRO A 232 -13.35 25.42 7.96
CA PRO A 232 -12.47 26.55 7.70
C PRO A 232 -11.03 26.07 7.43
N PRO A 233 -10.26 26.82 6.62
CA PRO A 233 -8.89 26.47 6.30
C PRO A 233 -8.04 26.35 7.57
N GLY A 234 -7.48 25.16 7.78
CA GLY A 234 -6.63 24.80 8.89
C GLY A 234 -5.77 23.58 8.52
N PRO A 235 -4.78 23.19 9.34
CA PRO A 235 -4.03 21.97 9.08
C PRO A 235 -5.02 20.79 9.01
N PRO A 236 -4.83 19.85 8.07
CA PRO A 236 -5.71 18.70 7.96
C PRO A 236 -5.77 17.99 9.32
N GLY A 237 -6.97 17.95 9.91
CA GLY A 237 -7.23 17.14 11.08
C GLY A 237 -6.95 15.67 10.78
N ASP A 238 -6.70 14.87 11.82
CA ASP A 238 -6.60 13.42 11.67
C ASP A 238 -8.00 12.81 11.48
N TRP A 239 -8.56 13.03 10.29
CA TRP A 239 -9.90 12.58 9.92
C TRP A 239 -10.00 11.06 9.75
N PHE A 240 -8.86 10.36 9.71
CA PHE A 240 -8.80 8.93 9.47
C PHE A 240 -9.68 8.16 10.45
N THR A 241 -9.46 8.37 11.76
CA THR A 241 -10.18 7.64 12.80
C THR A 241 -11.69 7.94 12.74
N GLU A 242 -12.06 9.20 12.57
CA GLU A 242 -13.46 9.62 12.52
C GLU A 242 -14.20 9.04 11.30
N ASN A 243 -13.61 9.17 10.12
CA ASN A 243 -14.18 8.64 8.88
C ASN A 243 -14.22 7.12 8.87
N LEU A 244 -13.21 6.47 9.46
CA LEU A 244 -13.23 5.03 9.65
C LEU A 244 -14.43 4.60 10.50
N GLN A 245 -14.72 5.29 11.61
CA GLN A 245 -15.91 4.97 12.41
C GLN A 245 -17.20 5.17 11.61
N ARG A 246 -17.34 6.26 10.85
CA ARG A 246 -18.50 6.51 9.98
C ARG A 246 -18.68 5.42 8.92
N LEU A 247 -17.58 4.94 8.32
CA LEU A 247 -17.61 3.83 7.37
C LEU A 247 -18.05 2.53 8.05
N LEU A 248 -17.53 2.24 9.25
CA LEU A 248 -17.93 1.06 10.01
C LEU A 248 -19.41 1.12 10.43
N ASP A 249 -19.96 2.29 10.72
CA ASP A 249 -21.39 2.47 11.02
C ASP A 249 -22.28 2.12 9.83
N GLY A 250 -21.84 2.44 8.61
CA GLY A 250 -22.57 2.09 7.39
C GLY A 250 -22.37 0.63 6.94
N LEU A 251 -21.23 0.02 7.26
CA LEU A 251 -20.86 -1.32 6.79
C LEU A 251 -21.28 -2.44 7.73
N LEU A 252 -21.22 -2.20 9.04
CA LEU A 252 -21.52 -3.22 10.04
C LEU A 252 -23.01 -3.22 10.35
N PRO A 253 -23.63 -4.39 10.54
CA PRO A 253 -25.00 -4.45 11.02
C PRO A 253 -25.08 -3.77 12.39
N PRO A 254 -26.21 -3.10 12.70
CA PRO A 254 -26.39 -2.48 14.01
C PRO A 254 -26.17 -3.52 15.10
N THR A 255 -25.40 -3.17 16.12
CA THR A 255 -25.17 -4.05 17.27
C THR A 255 -26.50 -4.23 17.99
N VAL A 256 -27.20 -5.31 17.70
CA VAL A 256 -28.39 -5.70 18.46
C VAL A 256 -27.87 -6.10 19.84
N ALA A 257 -28.07 -5.23 20.83
CA ALA A 257 -27.81 -5.57 22.23
C ALA A 257 -28.57 -6.86 22.55
N ARG A 258 -27.83 -7.92 22.89
CA ARG A 258 -28.37 -9.17 23.39
C ARG A 258 -28.47 -9.14 24.90
#